data_AF-A0A6L7YQF0-F1
#
_entry.id   AF-A0A6L7YQF0-F1
#
_cell.length_a   1.000
_cell.length_b   1.000
_cell.length_c   1.000
_cell.angle_alpha   90.00
_cell.angle_beta   90.00
_cell.angle_gamma   90.00
#
_symmetry.space_group_name_H-M   'P 1'
#
loop_
_entity.id
_entity.type
_entity.pdbx_description
1 polymer ?
#
loop_
_entity_poly.entity_id
_entity_poly.type
_entity_poly.pdbx_seq_one_letter_code
_entity_poly.pdbx_strand_id
1 'polypeptide(L)'
;MNTLPDYLKEGLDIVLVGLNPSLRSVEVGHYFATPRNRFWRAINRSGLLAEPLDTYTDYKILEHGIGLTDIVKRPTRGASDLRAADYREWAPVLKEKLERFQPLIVCFHGVVAYRNYLRHAENIRQSAIELGLQPHTIGRSRVFVVPNPSPANAAYSLDTLVCWYNALHGLRDDITARCL
;
A
#
# COMPACT_ATOMS: atom_id res chain seq x y z
N MET A 1 -6.98 -0.16 -20.26
CA MET A 1 -6.47 -1.31 -19.48
C MET A 1 -7.61 -1.84 -18.62
N ASN A 2 -7.64 -3.14 -18.27
CA ASN A 2 -8.69 -3.71 -17.41
C ASN A 2 -8.37 -3.58 -15.90
N THR A 3 -7.15 -3.18 -15.57
CA THR A 3 -6.65 -2.90 -14.22
C THR A 3 -5.42 -1.98 -14.29
N LEU A 4 -4.86 -1.58 -13.14
CA LEU A 4 -3.60 -0.86 -13.07
C LEU A 4 -2.40 -1.82 -13.09
N PRO A 5 -1.30 -1.49 -13.79
CA PRO A 5 -0.04 -2.22 -13.66
C PRO A 5 0.53 -2.04 -12.24
N ASP A 6 1.27 -3.02 -11.76
CA ASP A 6 2.02 -2.87 -10.50
C ASP A 6 3.32 -2.10 -10.76
N TYR A 7 3.74 -1.29 -9.79
CA TYR A 7 5.07 -0.71 -9.75
C TYR A 7 5.91 -1.51 -8.79
N LEU A 8 6.56 -2.56 -9.30
CA LEU A 8 7.40 -3.48 -8.54
C LEU A 8 8.72 -3.71 -9.28
N LYS A 9 9.83 -3.66 -8.54
CA LYS A 9 11.17 -4.02 -8.98
C LYS A 9 11.94 -4.59 -7.80
N GLU A 10 13.05 -5.25 -8.06
CA GLU A 10 13.96 -5.73 -7.00
C GLU A 10 14.64 -4.55 -6.31
N GLY A 11 15.01 -4.73 -5.03
CA GLY A 11 15.73 -3.71 -4.26
C GLY A 11 14.87 -2.52 -3.81
N LEU A 12 13.54 -2.67 -3.76
CA LEU A 12 12.66 -1.65 -3.18
C LEU A 12 12.76 -1.66 -1.64
N ASP A 13 12.73 -0.48 -1.04
CA ASP A 13 12.65 -0.33 0.41
C ASP A 13 11.22 -0.60 0.88
N ILE A 14 10.24 -0.03 0.18
CA ILE A 14 8.83 -0.08 0.58
C ILE A 14 7.98 -0.51 -0.61
N VAL A 15 6.99 -1.37 -0.37
CA VAL A 15 5.86 -1.55 -1.29
C VAL A 15 4.59 -1.13 -0.56
N LEU A 16 3.89 -0.13 -1.11
CA LEU A 16 2.59 0.33 -0.61
C LEU A 16 1.48 -0.51 -1.26
N VAL A 17 0.67 -1.15 -0.42
CA VAL A 17 -0.41 -2.05 -0.86
C VAL A 17 -1.76 -1.40 -0.61
N GLY A 18 -2.43 -1.01 -1.68
CA GLY A 18 -3.82 -0.56 -1.69
C GLY A 18 -4.83 -1.70 -1.55
N LEU A 19 -6.11 -1.35 -1.48
CA LEU A 19 -7.20 -2.34 -1.46
C LEU A 19 -7.47 -2.86 -2.87
N ASN A 20 -7.82 -1.95 -3.77
CA ASN A 20 -8.06 -2.23 -5.18
C ASN A 20 -8.08 -0.92 -5.99
N PRO A 21 -7.86 -0.96 -7.31
CA PRO A 21 -7.95 0.22 -8.16
C PRO A 21 -9.34 0.84 -8.19
N SER A 22 -9.42 2.16 -8.13
CA SER A 22 -10.65 2.88 -8.46
C SER A 22 -10.90 2.87 -9.97
N LEU A 23 -12.16 2.97 -10.39
CA LEU A 23 -12.49 3.12 -11.83
C LEU A 23 -11.74 4.29 -12.47
N ARG A 24 -11.64 5.43 -11.77
CA ARG A 24 -10.92 6.61 -12.26
C ARG A 24 -9.44 6.34 -12.46
N SER A 25 -8.80 5.66 -11.51
CA SER A 25 -7.39 5.29 -11.64
C SER A 25 -7.14 4.41 -12.86
N VAL A 26 -8.01 3.43 -13.12
CA VAL A 26 -7.90 2.58 -14.30
C VAL A 26 -8.15 3.34 -15.60
N GLU A 27 -9.12 4.25 -15.61
CA GLU A 27 -9.43 5.12 -16.75
C GLU A 27 -8.22 5.95 -17.16
N VAL A 28 -7.53 6.59 -16.20
CA VAL A 28 -6.38 7.45 -16.50
C VAL A 28 -5.04 6.72 -16.51
N GLY A 29 -5.00 5.47 -16.03
CA GLY A 29 -3.78 4.65 -15.98
C GLY A 29 -2.84 4.96 -14.81
N HIS A 30 -3.32 5.64 -13.76
CA HIS A 30 -2.49 6.13 -12.66
C HIS A 30 -3.08 5.90 -11.26
N TYR A 31 -2.20 5.64 -10.29
CA TYR A 31 -2.57 5.39 -8.90
C TYR A 31 -3.12 6.65 -8.21
N PHE A 32 -4.12 6.43 -7.36
CA PHE A 32 -4.75 7.46 -6.52
C PHE A 32 -5.31 8.69 -7.28
N ALA A 33 -5.73 8.50 -8.53
CA ALA A 33 -6.21 9.55 -9.44
C ALA A 33 -7.57 10.20 -9.09
N THR A 34 -8.23 9.78 -8.01
CA THR A 34 -9.48 10.43 -7.59
C THR A 34 -9.14 11.75 -6.88
N PRO A 35 -9.70 12.90 -7.27
CA PRO A 35 -9.28 14.22 -6.75
C PRO A 35 -9.34 14.40 -5.23
N ARG A 36 -10.25 13.68 -4.55
CA ARG A 36 -10.41 13.72 -3.09
C ARG A 36 -9.51 12.71 -2.36
N ASN A 37 -8.75 11.88 -3.08
CA ASN A 37 -7.79 10.99 -2.46
C ASN A 37 -6.64 11.80 -1.85
N ARG A 38 -6.26 11.46 -0.62
CA ARG A 38 -5.29 12.22 0.16
C ARG A 38 -3.87 11.67 0.06
N PHE A 39 -3.67 10.57 -0.68
CA PHE A 39 -2.39 9.88 -0.78
C PHE A 39 -1.24 10.83 -1.16
N TRP A 40 -1.29 11.40 -2.38
CA TRP A 40 -0.25 12.30 -2.88
C TRP A 40 -0.01 13.50 -1.96
N ARG A 41 -1.08 14.09 -1.43
CA ARG A 41 -0.99 15.20 -0.47
C ARG A 41 -0.30 14.83 0.84
N ALA A 42 -0.51 13.61 1.35
CA ALA A 42 0.06 13.17 2.62
C ALA A 42 1.49 12.66 2.45
N ILE A 43 1.78 11.87 1.40
CA ILE A 43 3.14 11.34 1.18
C ILE A 43 4.13 12.44 0.78
N ASN A 44 3.72 13.45 0.01
CA ASN A 44 4.59 14.60 -0.31
C ASN A 44 4.91 15.48 0.91
N ARG A 45 4.11 15.37 1.98
CA ARG A 45 4.33 16.10 3.25
C ARG A 45 5.12 15.24 4.25
N SER A 46 5.48 14.02 3.91
CA SER A 46 6.33 13.16 4.72
C SER A 46 7.79 13.19 4.23
N GLY A 47 8.70 12.55 4.96
CA GLY A 47 10.09 12.37 4.52
C GLY A 47 10.28 11.31 3.42
N LEU A 48 9.23 10.62 2.97
CA LEU A 48 9.38 9.46 2.07
C LEU A 48 9.86 9.82 0.66
N LEU A 49 9.56 11.03 0.19
CA LEU A 49 9.87 11.50 -1.16
C LEU A 49 10.86 12.66 -1.11
N ALA A 50 11.87 12.62 -1.98
CA ALA A 50 12.85 13.71 -2.10
C ALA A 50 12.30 14.89 -2.90
N GLU A 51 11.35 14.64 -3.80
CA GLU A 51 10.63 15.65 -4.57
C GLU A 51 9.13 15.31 -4.62
N PRO A 52 8.24 16.31 -4.71
CA PRO A 52 6.81 16.05 -4.72
C PRO A 52 6.38 15.36 -6.01
N LEU A 53 5.55 14.32 -5.87
CA LEU A 53 4.92 13.59 -6.98
C LEU A 53 3.41 13.81 -6.99
N ASP A 54 2.79 13.55 -8.12
CA ASP A 54 1.34 13.57 -8.29
C ASP A 54 0.86 12.32 -9.01
N THR A 55 -0.43 12.30 -9.32
CA THR A 55 -1.05 11.19 -10.06
C THR A 55 -0.35 10.91 -11.39
N TYR A 56 0.04 11.93 -12.14
CA TYR A 56 0.57 11.75 -13.50
C TYR A 56 2.08 11.48 -13.52
N THR A 57 2.74 11.62 -12.37
CA THR A 57 4.15 11.32 -12.15
C THR A 57 4.36 10.13 -11.21
N ASP A 58 3.30 9.36 -10.96
CA ASP A 58 3.28 8.26 -9.99
C ASP A 58 4.34 7.18 -10.25
N TYR A 59 4.69 6.91 -11.51
CA TYR A 59 5.73 5.96 -11.89
C TYR A 59 7.11 6.33 -11.34
N LYS A 60 7.40 7.62 -11.11
CA LYS A 60 8.66 8.08 -10.52
C LYS A 60 8.83 7.69 -9.06
N ILE A 61 7.76 7.22 -8.40
CA ILE A 61 7.83 6.75 -7.01
C ILE A 61 8.86 5.61 -6.84
N LEU A 62 9.12 4.85 -7.91
CA LEU A 62 10.17 3.82 -7.97
C LEU A 62 11.59 4.38 -7.81
N GLU A 63 11.82 5.64 -8.15
CA GLU A 63 13.11 6.33 -7.96
C GLU A 63 13.38 6.62 -6.48
N HIS A 64 12.34 6.64 -5.64
CA HIS A 64 12.42 6.81 -4.19
C HIS A 64 12.46 5.48 -3.42
N GLY A 65 12.71 4.36 -4.11
CA GLY A 65 12.73 3.02 -3.49
C GLY A 65 11.34 2.53 -3.06
N ILE A 66 10.27 3.13 -3.58
CA ILE A 66 8.89 2.82 -3.19
C ILE A 66 8.12 2.23 -4.38
N GLY A 67 7.43 1.10 -4.17
CA GLY A 67 6.54 0.47 -5.14
C GLY A 67 5.05 0.63 -4.79
N LEU A 68 4.19 0.38 -5.77
CA LEU A 68 2.73 0.45 -5.64
C LEU A 68 2.07 -0.82 -6.18
N THR A 69 1.14 -1.39 -5.42
CA THR A 69 0.26 -2.48 -5.85
C THR A 69 -1.03 -2.48 -5.03
N ASP A 70 -1.90 -3.47 -5.26
CA ASP A 70 -3.16 -3.66 -4.54
C ASP A 70 -3.34 -5.14 -4.17
N ILE A 71 -4.07 -5.42 -3.08
CA ILE A 71 -4.49 -6.80 -2.75
C ILE A 71 -5.42 -7.40 -3.80
N VAL A 72 -6.29 -6.59 -4.41
CA VAL A 72 -7.22 -7.02 -5.46
C VAL A 72 -7.03 -6.17 -6.70
N LYS A 73 -6.80 -6.81 -7.86
CA LYS A 73 -6.63 -6.10 -9.14
C LYS A 73 -7.94 -5.90 -9.91
N ARG A 74 -9.10 -6.24 -9.34
CA ARG A 74 -10.42 -5.89 -9.92
C ARG A 74 -10.81 -4.44 -9.56
N PRO A 75 -11.07 -3.57 -10.55
CA PRO A 75 -11.51 -2.20 -10.29
C PRO A 75 -12.94 -2.13 -9.74
N THR A 76 -13.20 -1.22 -8.80
CA THR A 76 -14.56 -0.96 -8.28
C THR A 76 -14.83 0.53 -8.03
N ARG A 77 -16.10 0.87 -7.74
CA ARG A 77 -16.47 2.22 -7.28
C ARG A 77 -16.07 2.44 -5.81
N GLY A 78 -16.10 1.37 -5.02
CA GLY A 78 -15.68 1.40 -3.62
C GLY A 78 -15.43 0.01 -3.04
N ALA A 79 -14.91 -0.01 -1.81
CA ALA A 79 -14.56 -1.22 -1.10
C ALA A 79 -15.75 -2.16 -0.87
N SER A 80 -16.97 -1.63 -0.76
CA SER A 80 -18.21 -2.40 -0.56
C SER A 80 -18.55 -3.32 -1.73
N ASP A 81 -18.01 -3.04 -2.93
CA ASP A 81 -18.29 -3.84 -4.12
C ASP A 81 -17.35 -5.05 -4.22
N LEU A 82 -16.34 -5.15 -3.35
CA LEU A 82 -15.45 -6.30 -3.27
C LEU A 82 -16.12 -7.46 -2.54
N ARG A 83 -15.90 -8.66 -3.05
CA ARG A 83 -16.45 -9.92 -2.56
C ARG A 83 -15.31 -10.81 -2.10
N ALA A 84 -15.63 -11.80 -1.25
CA ALA A 84 -14.66 -12.79 -0.79
C ALA A 84 -13.97 -13.55 -1.93
N ALA A 85 -14.65 -13.70 -3.09
CA ALA A 85 -14.06 -14.32 -4.27
C ALA A 85 -12.88 -13.52 -4.83
N ASP A 86 -12.96 -12.19 -4.83
CA ASP A 86 -11.90 -11.33 -5.33
C ASP A 86 -10.62 -11.50 -4.51
N TYR A 87 -10.74 -11.55 -3.19
CA TYR A 87 -9.59 -11.75 -2.31
C TYR A 87 -9.00 -13.17 -2.44
N ARG A 88 -9.84 -14.20 -2.59
CA ARG A 88 -9.35 -15.57 -2.83
C ARG A 88 -8.56 -15.69 -4.12
N GLU A 89 -8.94 -14.93 -5.14
CA GLU A 89 -8.25 -14.90 -6.43
C GLU A 89 -6.93 -14.11 -6.33
N TRP A 90 -6.95 -12.91 -5.77
CA TRP A 90 -5.83 -11.97 -5.90
C TRP A 90 -4.85 -11.93 -4.72
N ALA A 91 -5.28 -12.27 -3.50
CA ALA A 91 -4.38 -12.22 -2.35
C ALA A 91 -3.20 -13.21 -2.45
N PRO A 92 -3.37 -14.46 -2.92
CA PRO A 92 -2.24 -15.35 -3.18
C PRO A 92 -1.27 -14.79 -4.23
N VAL A 93 -1.80 -14.18 -5.30
CA VAL A 93 -0.99 -13.55 -6.36
C VAL A 93 -0.18 -12.37 -5.81
N LEU A 94 -0.75 -11.57 -4.91
CA LEU A 94 -0.01 -10.52 -4.21
C LEU A 94 1.11 -11.14 -3.37
N LYS A 95 0.83 -12.19 -2.59
CA LYS A 95 1.84 -12.86 -1.75
C LYS A 95 3.02 -13.34 -2.59
N GLU A 96 2.78 -14.04 -3.69
CA GLU A 96 3.83 -14.50 -4.60
C GLU A 96 4.73 -13.35 -5.09
N LYS A 97 4.13 -12.20 -5.44
CA LYS A 97 4.90 -11.02 -5.85
C LYS A 97 5.74 -10.46 -4.70
N LEU A 98 5.17 -10.34 -3.51
CA LEU A 98 5.88 -9.81 -2.34
C LEU A 98 7.02 -10.73 -1.91
N GLU A 99 6.83 -12.05 -1.96
CA GLU A 99 7.87 -13.05 -1.66
C GLU A 99 8.95 -13.11 -2.75
N ARG A 100 8.62 -12.75 -3.99
CA ARG A 100 9.59 -12.62 -5.10
C ARG A 100 10.43 -11.34 -4.98
N PHE A 101 9.78 -10.18 -4.86
CA PHE A 101 10.47 -8.88 -4.90
C PHE A 101 11.10 -8.49 -3.56
N GLN A 102 10.59 -9.05 -2.45
CA GLN A 102 11.13 -8.93 -1.09
C GLN A 102 11.56 -7.50 -0.71
N PRO A 103 10.64 -6.52 -0.71
CA PRO A 103 10.99 -5.18 -0.23
C PRO A 103 11.36 -5.23 1.25
N LEU A 104 12.07 -4.23 1.77
CA LEU A 104 12.35 -4.18 3.21
C LEU A 104 11.05 -4.13 4.04
N ILE A 105 10.07 -3.37 3.55
CA ILE A 105 8.78 -3.14 4.20
C ILE A 105 7.63 -3.33 3.19
N VAL A 106 6.62 -4.10 3.58
CA VAL A 106 5.30 -4.10 2.94
C VAL A 106 4.37 -3.26 3.80
N CYS A 107 3.84 -2.17 3.24
CA CYS A 107 2.96 -1.26 3.97
C CYS A 107 1.53 -1.30 3.41
N PHE A 108 0.58 -1.79 4.21
CA PHE A 108 -0.84 -1.85 3.83
C PHE A 108 -1.57 -0.54 4.13
N HIS A 109 -2.30 -0.02 3.14
CA HIS A 109 -3.22 1.11 3.31
C HIS A 109 -4.56 0.65 3.90
N GLY A 110 -4.56 0.52 5.22
CA GLY A 110 -5.74 0.27 6.04
C GLY A 110 -5.86 -1.17 6.53
N VAL A 111 -6.42 -1.28 7.74
CA VAL A 111 -6.66 -2.57 8.42
C VAL A 111 -7.49 -3.54 7.59
N VAL A 112 -8.42 -3.04 6.77
CA VAL A 112 -9.25 -3.89 5.89
C VAL A 112 -8.41 -4.62 4.84
N ALA A 113 -7.44 -3.94 4.23
CA ALA A 113 -6.56 -4.56 3.24
C ALA A 113 -5.71 -5.65 3.90
N TYR A 114 -5.06 -5.32 5.03
CA TYR A 114 -4.21 -6.29 5.74
C TYR A 114 -4.99 -7.47 6.30
N ARG A 115 -6.18 -7.26 6.87
CA ARG A 115 -7.05 -8.33 7.38
C ARG A 115 -7.42 -9.32 6.27
N ASN A 116 -7.77 -8.82 5.09
CA ASN A 116 -8.10 -9.68 3.96
C ASN A 116 -6.86 -10.38 3.41
N TYR A 117 -5.69 -9.74 3.43
CA TYR A 117 -4.42 -10.39 3.09
C TYR A 117 -4.16 -11.58 4.02
N LEU A 118 -4.16 -11.36 5.34
CA LEU A 118 -3.95 -12.42 6.33
C LEU A 118 -4.93 -13.57 6.13
N ARG A 119 -6.22 -13.26 5.94
CA ARG A 119 -7.26 -14.27 5.77
C ARG A 119 -7.10 -15.10 4.50
N HIS A 120 -6.77 -14.45 3.37
CA HIS A 120 -6.89 -15.06 2.05
C HIS A 120 -5.55 -15.49 1.42
N ALA A 121 -4.42 -14.93 1.88
CA ALA A 121 -3.09 -15.32 1.44
C ALA A 121 -2.33 -16.14 2.50
N GLU A 122 -2.51 -15.83 3.78
CA GLU A 122 -1.79 -16.50 4.89
C GLU A 122 -2.64 -17.54 5.63
N ASN A 123 -3.95 -17.59 5.37
CA ASN A 123 -4.92 -18.38 6.12
C ASN A 123 -4.90 -18.09 7.65
N ILE A 124 -4.56 -16.86 8.02
CA ILE A 124 -4.52 -16.38 9.42
C ILE A 124 -5.80 -15.60 9.72
N ARG A 125 -6.46 -15.94 10.84
CA ARG A 125 -7.60 -15.18 11.37
C ARG A 125 -7.15 -14.40 12.59
N GLN A 126 -6.96 -13.10 12.41
CA GLN A 126 -6.59 -12.18 13.48
C GLN A 126 -7.73 -11.20 13.74
N SER A 127 -8.19 -11.15 15.00
CA SER A 127 -9.32 -10.32 15.42
C SER A 127 -8.91 -8.85 15.63
N ALA A 128 -7.77 -8.61 16.27
CA ALA A 128 -7.24 -7.29 16.55
C ALA A 128 -6.03 -6.99 15.64
N ILE A 129 -6.16 -5.98 14.78
CA ILE A 129 -5.08 -5.44 13.96
C ILE A 129 -4.96 -3.97 14.31
N GLU A 130 -3.77 -3.57 14.74
CA GLU A 130 -3.43 -2.18 15.04
C GLU A 130 -2.69 -1.55 13.87
N LEU A 131 -2.63 -0.22 13.87
CA LEU A 131 -1.77 0.51 12.95
C LEU A 131 -0.30 0.40 13.40
N GLY A 132 0.64 0.55 12.47
CA GLY A 132 2.07 0.49 12.73
C GLY A 132 2.70 -0.85 12.36
N LEU A 133 3.86 -1.14 12.95
CA LEU A 133 4.64 -2.35 12.70
C LEU A 133 3.89 -3.57 13.22
N GLN A 134 3.78 -4.59 12.38
CA GLN A 134 3.10 -5.84 12.71
C GLN A 134 4.12 -6.92 13.11
N PRO A 135 3.74 -7.86 14.00
CA PRO A 135 4.61 -8.96 14.38
C PRO A 135 4.82 -9.98 13.25
N HIS A 136 3.87 -10.08 12.32
CA HIS A 136 3.94 -10.99 11.19
C HIS A 136 4.74 -10.39 10.03
N THR A 137 5.57 -11.21 9.38
CA THR A 137 6.37 -10.85 8.21
C THR A 137 5.85 -11.57 6.96
N ILE A 138 6.10 -10.98 5.78
CA ILE A 138 5.85 -11.63 4.48
C ILE A 138 7.21 -11.98 3.89
N GLY A 139 7.56 -13.27 3.90
CA GLY A 139 8.95 -13.69 3.70
C GLY A 139 9.89 -12.96 4.67
N ARG A 140 10.85 -12.20 4.14
CA ARG A 140 11.78 -11.37 4.93
C ARG A 140 11.27 -9.96 5.20
N SER A 141 10.23 -9.52 4.51
CA SER A 141 9.71 -8.15 4.60
C SER A 141 9.01 -7.90 5.93
N ARG A 142 9.34 -6.78 6.58
CA ARG A 142 8.55 -6.26 7.70
C ARG A 142 7.19 -5.80 7.19
N VAL A 143 6.14 -5.94 8.00
CA VAL A 143 4.80 -5.48 7.63
C VAL A 143 4.42 -4.27 8.46
N PHE A 144 3.93 -3.23 7.80
CA PHE A 144 3.45 -2.01 8.44
C PHE A 144 2.02 -1.70 7.98
N VAL A 145 1.18 -1.15 8.85
CA VAL A 145 -0.21 -0.81 8.51
C VAL A 145 -0.45 0.67 8.80
N VAL A 146 -0.88 1.42 7.79
CA VAL A 146 -1.24 2.84 7.92
C VAL A 146 -2.75 3.02 7.71
N PRO A 147 -3.35 4.15 8.10
CA PRO A 147 -4.72 4.44 7.72
C PRO A 147 -4.88 4.51 6.19
N ASN A 148 -6.06 4.16 5.69
CA ASN A 148 -6.34 4.28 4.26
C ASN A 148 -6.55 5.76 3.88
N PRO A 149 -5.88 6.29 2.82
CA PRO A 149 -5.96 7.70 2.42
C PRO A 149 -7.25 8.07 1.68
N SER A 150 -8.10 7.08 1.34
CA SER A 150 -9.40 7.29 0.69
C SER A 150 -10.26 8.30 1.46
N PRO A 151 -11.02 9.17 0.78
CA PRO A 151 -11.94 10.10 1.44
C PRO A 151 -13.05 9.38 2.22
N ALA A 152 -13.38 8.13 1.89
CA ALA A 152 -14.34 7.33 2.65
C ALA A 152 -13.88 7.05 4.10
N ASN A 153 -12.57 7.12 4.35
CA ASN A 153 -12.00 6.99 5.69
C ASN A 153 -11.87 8.38 6.36
N ALA A 154 -13.00 9.00 6.66
CA ALA A 154 -13.05 10.36 7.22
C ALA A 154 -12.54 10.47 8.67
N ALA A 155 -12.35 9.34 9.35
CA ALA A 155 -11.89 9.30 10.74
C ALA A 155 -10.44 9.81 10.94
N TYR A 156 -9.62 9.81 9.87
CA TYR A 156 -8.24 10.26 9.93
C TYR A 156 -8.06 11.56 9.16
N SER A 157 -7.44 12.56 9.79
CA SER A 157 -7.13 13.84 9.13
C SER A 157 -5.95 13.68 8.16
N LEU A 158 -5.71 14.69 7.32
CA LEU A 158 -4.51 14.70 6.47
C LEU A 158 -3.24 14.65 7.32
N ASP A 159 -3.19 15.38 8.43
CA ASP A 159 -2.01 15.43 9.30
C ASP A 159 -1.76 14.07 9.98
N THR A 160 -2.82 13.35 10.35
CA THR A 160 -2.66 11.99 10.87
C THR A 160 -2.06 11.05 9.82
N LEU A 161 -2.46 11.16 8.54
CA LEU A 161 -1.85 10.38 7.46
C LEU A 161 -0.36 10.71 7.32
N VAL A 162 0.00 12.00 7.39
CA VAL A 162 1.40 12.45 7.36
C VAL A 162 2.20 11.86 8.53
N CYS A 163 1.66 11.87 9.75
CA CYS A 163 2.32 11.27 10.92
C CYS A 163 2.63 9.78 10.70
N TRP A 164 1.71 9.01 10.12
CA TRP A 164 1.93 7.60 9.83
C TRP A 164 2.95 7.36 8.72
N TYR A 165 3.00 8.21 7.69
CA TYR A 165 4.06 8.14 6.69
C TYR A 165 5.43 8.55 7.24
N ASN A 166 5.50 9.47 8.21
CA ASN A 166 6.73 9.79 8.92
C ASN A 166 7.19 8.64 9.82
N ALA A 167 6.26 7.93 10.48
CA ALA A 167 6.61 6.73 11.23
C ALA A 167 7.14 5.62 10.30
N LEU A 168 6.53 5.44 9.12
CA LEU A 168 7.02 4.51 8.09
C LEU A 168 8.41 4.92 7.58
N HIS A 169 8.65 6.21 7.38
CA HIS A 169 9.96 6.75 7.02
C HIS A 169 11.01 6.42 8.08
N GLY A 170 10.72 6.66 9.36
CA GLY A 170 11.63 6.31 10.46
C GLY A 170 11.96 4.82 10.50
N LEU A 171 10.96 3.95 10.31
CA LEU A 171 11.19 2.50 10.23
C LEU A 171 12.11 2.11 9.06
N ARG A 172 11.95 2.75 7.89
CA ARG A 172 12.83 2.50 6.74
C ARG A 172 14.27 2.84 7.09
N ASP A 173 14.51 4.03 7.63
CA ASP A 173 15.84 4.52 7.97
C ASP A 173 16.50 3.65 9.06
N ASP A 174 15.72 3.21 10.05
CA ASP A 174 16.20 2.30 11.10
C ASP A 174 16.63 0.94 10.56
N ILE A 175 15.96 0.43 9.52
CA ILE A 175 16.31 -0.86 8.89
C ILE A 175 17.54 -0.69 8.01
N THR A 176 17.58 0.35 7.16
CA THR A 176 18.69 0.57 6.23
C THR A 176 20.00 0.89 6.96
N ALA A 177 19.94 1.65 8.06
CA ALA A 177 21.11 1.95 8.89
C ALA A 177 21.72 0.70 9.56
N ARG A 178 20.95 -0.39 9.75
CA ARG A 178 21.44 -1.65 10.33
C ARG A 178 22.01 -2.62 9.29
N CYS A 179 21.83 -2.32 8.01
CA CYS A 179 22.36 -3.12 6.89
C CYS A 179 23.68 -2.59 6.34
N LEU A 180 24.07 -1.37 6.74
CA LEU A 180 25.39 -0.76 6.50
C LEU A 180 26.35 -1.12 7.64
#